data_AF-A0A0G0LZZ0-F1
#
_entry.id   AF-A0A0G0LZZ0-F1
#
_cell.length_a   1.000
_cell.length_b   1.000
_cell.length_c   1.000
_cell.angle_alpha   90.00
_cell.angle_beta   90.00
_cell.angle_gamma   90.00
#
_symmetry.space_group_name_H-M   'P 1'
#
loop_
_entity.id
_entity.type
_entity.pdbx_description
1 polymer ?
#
loop_
_entity_poly.entity_id
_entity_poly.type
_entity_poly.pdbx_seq_one_letter_code
_entity_poly.pdbx_strand_id
1 'polypeptide(L)'
;MKAWNELKKELLKNPEFKRQYEESQPEYEIARAIIRVRIEKKMTQKELAKKMNTTQSVISRVEQAKTSPSISFLKRLATALNTTLQIQFK
;
A
#
# COMPACT_ATOMS: atom_id res chain seq x y z
N MET A 1 -7.34 7.63 -26.44
CA MET A 1 -7.38 7.14 -25.04
C MET A 1 -7.07 8.33 -24.15
N LYS A 2 -7.92 8.70 -23.18
CA LYS A 2 -7.61 9.83 -22.28
C LYS A 2 -6.41 9.48 -21.40
N ALA A 3 -5.54 10.45 -21.11
CA ALA A 3 -4.46 10.23 -20.15
C ALA A 3 -5.05 10.00 -18.75
N TRP A 4 -4.43 9.15 -17.93
CA TRP A 4 -4.93 8.85 -16.58
C TRP A 4 -5.20 10.11 -15.75
N ASN A 5 -4.32 11.12 -15.85
CA ASN A 5 -4.47 12.38 -15.13
C ASN A 5 -5.72 13.17 -15.53
N GLU A 6 -6.10 13.12 -16.81
CA GLU A 6 -7.29 13.79 -17.33
C GLU A 6 -8.55 13.04 -16.92
N LEU A 7 -8.55 11.71 -17.08
CA LEU A 7 -9.65 10.85 -16.64
C LEU A 7 -9.91 10.99 -15.12
N LYS A 8 -8.83 10.99 -14.32
CA LYS A 8 -8.92 11.19 -12.88
C LYS A 8 -9.60 12.52 -12.52
N LYS A 9 -9.22 13.62 -13.19
CA LYS A 9 -9.85 14.94 -12.94
C LYS A 9 -11.35 14.92 -13.22
N GLU A 10 -11.78 14.19 -14.26
CA GLU A 10 -13.21 14.05 -14.57
C GLU A 10 -13.95 13.20 -13.54
N LEU A 11 -13.39 12.05 -13.16
CA LEU A 11 -14.00 11.16 -12.16
C LEU A 11 -14.13 11.82 -10.79
N LEU A 12 -13.14 12.63 -10.39
CA LEU A 12 -13.18 13.38 -9.12
C LEU A 12 -14.24 14.48 -9.06
N LYS A 13 -14.89 14.83 -10.19
CA LYS A 13 -16.05 15.73 -10.17
C LYS A 13 -17.31 15.05 -9.60
N ASN A 14 -17.36 13.71 -9.64
CA ASN A 14 -18.44 12.96 -9.00
C ASN A 14 -18.19 12.90 -7.49
N PRO A 15 -19.08 13.44 -6.64
CA PRO A 15 -18.89 13.46 -5.19
C PRO A 15 -18.75 12.08 -4.54
N GLU A 16 -19.49 11.09 -5.02
CA GLU A 16 -19.44 9.72 -4.51
C GLU A 16 -18.09 9.07 -4.83
N PHE A 17 -17.64 9.22 -6.08
CA PHE A 17 -16.31 8.75 -6.48
C PHE A 17 -15.20 9.45 -5.70
N LYS A 18 -15.30 10.79 -5.55
CA LYS A 18 -14.32 11.58 -4.82
C LYS A 18 -14.22 11.10 -3.37
N ARG A 19 -15.34 10.89 -2.69
CA ARG A 19 -15.38 10.39 -1.32
C ARG A 19 -14.67 9.04 -1.20
N GLN A 20 -15.05 8.05 -2.00
CA GLN A 20 -14.42 6.72 -1.98
C GLN A 20 -12.91 6.78 -2.33
N TYR A 21 -12.54 7.65 -3.27
CA TYR A 21 -11.15 7.88 -3.65
C TYR A 21 -10.32 8.47 -2.50
N GLU A 22 -10.89 9.43 -1.77
CA GLU A 22 -10.26 10.07 -0.61
C GLU A 22 -10.16 9.13 0.58
N GLU A 23 -11.24 8.41 0.91
CA GLU A 23 -11.29 7.44 2.01
C GLU A 23 -10.26 6.31 1.83
N SER A 24 -9.98 5.89 0.60
CA SER A 24 -9.00 4.82 0.31
C SER A 24 -7.56 5.30 0.12
N GLN A 25 -7.30 6.63 0.13
CA GLN A 25 -5.94 7.15 -0.06
C GLN A 25 -4.90 6.59 0.92
N PRO A 26 -5.19 6.47 2.24
CA PRO A 26 -4.22 5.94 3.19
C PRO A 26 -3.75 4.53 2.85
N GLU A 27 -4.65 3.62 2.48
CA GLU A 27 -4.33 2.25 2.08
C GLU A 27 -3.43 2.23 0.84
N TYR A 28 -3.72 3.09 -0.15
CA TYR A 28 -2.88 3.22 -1.34
C TYR A 28 -1.49 3.80 -1.01
N GLU A 29 -1.38 4.74 -0.08
CA GLU A 29 -0.09 5.27 0.37
C GLU A 29 0.74 4.20 1.07
N ILE A 30 0.13 3.43 1.97
CA ILE A 30 0.77 2.29 2.64
C ILE A 30 1.25 1.28 1.60
N ALA A 31 0.40 0.89 0.65
CA ALA A 31 0.74 -0.06 -0.40
C ALA A 31 1.95 0.41 -1.24
N ARG A 32 1.94 1.68 -1.68
CA ARG A 32 3.06 2.27 -2.43
C ARG A 32 4.36 2.27 -1.64
N ALA A 33 4.30 2.64 -0.35
CA ALA A 33 5.48 2.66 0.50
C ALA A 33 6.10 1.26 0.66
N ILE A 34 5.26 0.23 0.87
CA ILE A 34 5.69 -1.16 0.99
C ILE A 34 6.33 -1.66 -0.31
N ILE A 35 5.66 -1.47 -1.44
CA ILE A 35 6.15 -1.90 -2.76
C ILE A 35 7.51 -1.26 -3.06
N ARG A 36 7.63 0.06 -2.83
CA ARG A 36 8.87 0.80 -3.07
C ARG A 36 10.03 0.19 -2.29
N VAL A 37 9.91 0.06 -0.96
CA VAL A 37 10.98 -0.46 -0.11
C VAL A 37 11.29 -1.92 -0.44
N ARG A 38 10.28 -2.73 -0.77
CA ARG A 38 10.47 -4.12 -1.18
C ARG A 38 11.31 -4.22 -2.45
N ILE A 39 11.03 -3.38 -3.46
CA ILE A 39 11.78 -3.33 -4.73
C ILE A 39 13.21 -2.82 -4.50
N GLU A 40 13.39 -1.77 -3.71
CA GLU A 40 14.72 -1.24 -3.34
C GLU A 40 15.59 -2.33 -2.70
N LYS A 41 14.98 -3.20 -1.90
CA LYS A 41 15.66 -4.33 -1.24
C LYS A 41 15.71 -5.60 -2.11
N LYS A 42 15.29 -5.52 -3.38
CA LYS A 42 15.29 -6.61 -4.36
C LYS A 42 14.57 -7.87 -3.85
N MET A 43 13.50 -7.69 -3.08
CA MET A 43 12.72 -8.78 -2.51
C MET A 43 11.47 -9.07 -3.33
N THR A 44 11.14 -10.35 -3.51
CA THR A 44 9.84 -10.79 -4.01
C THR A 44 8.79 -10.78 -2.90
N GLN A 45 7.51 -10.76 -3.26
CA GLN A 45 6.42 -10.91 -2.29
C GLN A 45 6.50 -12.22 -1.49
N LYS A 46 6.97 -13.30 -2.12
CA LYS A 46 7.15 -14.62 -1.50
C LYS A 46 8.26 -14.61 -0.45
N GLU A 47 9.37 -13.95 -0.72
CA GLU A 47 10.47 -13.80 0.24
C GLU A 47 10.06 -12.93 1.43
N LEU A 48 9.37 -11.82 1.18
CA LEU A 48 8.83 -10.98 2.25
C LEU A 48 7.84 -11.77 3.13
N ALA A 49 6.94 -12.54 2.51
CA ALA A 49 6.00 -13.39 3.22
C ALA A 49 6.71 -14.41 4.12
N LYS A 50 7.77 -15.06 3.61
CA LYS A 50 8.60 -16.00 4.37
C LYS A 50 9.25 -15.32 5.58
N LYS A 51 9.85 -14.14 5.41
CA LYS A 51 10.43 -13.37 6.52
C LYS A 51 9.40 -12.94 7.57
N MET A 52 8.18 -12.61 7.12
CA MET A 52 7.10 -12.22 8.02
C MET A 52 6.39 -13.42 8.66
N ASN A 53 6.69 -14.66 8.30
CA ASN A 53 5.91 -15.84 8.67
C ASN A 53 4.41 -15.66 8.32
N THR A 54 4.14 -15.35 7.05
CA THR A 54 2.79 -15.20 6.49
C THR A 54 2.76 -15.74 5.06
N THR A 55 1.64 -15.58 4.34
CA THR A 55 1.49 -16.04 2.96
C THR A 55 1.75 -14.93 1.94
N GLN A 56 2.18 -15.31 0.73
CA GLN A 56 2.31 -14.36 -0.38
C GLN A 56 0.99 -13.65 -0.67
N SER A 57 -0.13 -14.35 -0.53
CA SER A 57 -1.48 -13.81 -0.73
C SER A 57 -1.79 -12.66 0.25
N VAL A 58 -1.35 -12.77 1.51
CA VAL A 58 -1.50 -11.69 2.49
C VAL A 58 -0.70 -10.46 2.06
N ILE A 59 0.57 -10.63 1.69
CA ILE A 59 1.42 -9.53 1.20
C ILE A 59 0.80 -8.89 -0.04
N SER A 60 0.32 -9.70 -0.98
CA SER A 60 -0.29 -9.23 -2.22
C SER A 60 -1.57 -8.42 -1.97
N ARG A 61 -2.41 -8.80 -1.01
CA ARG A 61 -3.61 -8.02 -0.65
C ARG A 61 -3.26 -6.65 -0.07
N VAL A 62 -2.22 -6.58 0.76
CA VAL A 62 -1.74 -5.32 1.34
C VAL A 62 -1.15 -4.42 0.25
N GLU A 63 -0.32 -4.97 -0.63
CA GLU A 63 0.27 -4.23 -1.77
C GLU A 63 -0.77 -3.79 -2.82
N GLN A 64 -1.94 -4.43 -2.86
CA GLN A 64 -3.07 -4.03 -3.72
C GLN A 64 -4.04 -3.05 -3.02
N ALA A 65 -3.75 -2.60 -1.79
CA ALA A 65 -4.66 -1.78 -0.99
C ALA A 65 -6.05 -2.40 -0.77
N LYS A 66 -6.15 -3.74 -0.81
CA LYS A 66 -7.42 -4.49 -0.62
C LYS A 66 -7.77 -4.72 0.85
N THR A 67 -6.89 -4.31 1.76
CA THR A 67 -7.07 -4.47 3.20
C THR A 67 -6.35 -3.33 3.91
N SER A 68 -6.91 -2.86 5.02
CA SER A 68 -6.25 -1.91 5.90
C SER A 68 -5.42 -2.68 6.94
N PRO A 69 -4.08 -2.72 6.82
CA PRO A 69 -3.25 -3.48 7.75
C PRO A 69 -3.21 -2.80 9.13
N SER A 70 -3.18 -3.60 10.18
CA SER A 70 -2.99 -3.07 11.54
C SER A 70 -1.60 -2.46 11.72
N ILE A 71 -1.46 -1.55 12.70
CA ILE A 71 -0.15 -1.01 13.09
C ILE A 71 0.82 -2.13 13.50
N SER A 72 0.34 -3.17 14.17
CA SER A 72 1.16 -4.34 14.54
C SER A 72 1.70 -5.09 13.31
N PHE A 73 0.90 -5.22 12.25
CA PHE A 73 1.34 -5.78 10.99
C PHE A 73 2.42 -4.91 10.33
N LEU A 74 2.19 -3.59 10.29
CA LEU A 74 3.15 -2.63 9.72
C LEU A 74 4.50 -2.65 10.45
N LYS A 75 4.52 -2.77 11.78
CA LYS A 75 5.75 -2.92 12.57
C LYS A 75 6.54 -4.19 12.21
N ARG A 76 5.85 -5.33 12.10
CA ARG A 76 6.46 -6.60 11.68
C ARG A 76 7.01 -6.52 10.25
N LEU A 77 6.27 -5.87 9.37
CA LEU A 77 6.67 -5.67 7.98
C LEU A 77 7.91 -4.79 7.88
N ALA A 78 7.96 -3.69 8.64
CA ALA A 78 9.13 -2.82 8.72
C ALA A 78 10.37 -3.60 9.19
N THR A 79 10.20 -4.44 10.22
CA THR A 79 11.26 -5.33 10.72
C THR A 79 11.73 -6.32 9.64
N ALA A 80 10.80 -6.98 8.93
CA ALA A 80 11.13 -7.94 7.87
C ALA A 80 11.84 -7.28 6.67
N LEU A 81 11.50 -6.02 6.40
CA LEU A 81 12.18 -5.18 5.42
C LEU A 81 13.44 -4.52 5.98
N ASN A 82 13.84 -4.71 7.24
CA ASN A 82 14.97 -3.99 7.85
C ASN A 82 14.86 -2.46 7.64
N THR A 83 13.73 -1.90 8.06
CA THR A 83 13.40 -0.47 8.04
C THR A 83 12.60 -0.10 9.31
N THR A 84 12.25 1.18 9.45
CA THR A 84 11.45 1.71 10.57
C THR A 84 10.08 2.19 10.10
N LEU A 85 9.07 2.02 10.95
CA LEU A 85 7.73 2.57 10.71
C LEU A 85 7.68 3.99 11.27
N GLN A 86 7.43 4.98 10.41
CA GLN A 86 7.17 6.36 10.79
C GLN A 86 5.74 6.73 10.39
N ILE A 87 5.01 7.35 11.31
CA ILE A 87 3.67 7.89 11.08
C ILE A 87 3.72 9.39 11.32
N GLN A 88 3.18 10.16 10.38
CA GLN A 88 3.11 11.61 10.44
C GLN A 88 1.70 12.05 10.04
N PHE A 89 1.12 12.97 10.80
CA PHE A 89 -0.08 13.70 10.41
C PHE A 89 0.32 14.87 9.51
N LYS A 90 -0.41 15.07 8.43
CA LYS A 90 -0.23 16.19 7.51
C LYS A 90 -1.40 17.15 7.63
#